data_AF-A0A6B2E0M9-F1
#
_entry.id   AF-A0A6B2E0M9-F1
#
_cell.length_a   1.000
_cell.length_b   1.000
_cell.length_c   1.000
_cell.angle_alpha   90.00
_cell.angle_beta   90.00
_cell.angle_gamma   90.00
#
_symmetry.space_group_name_H-M   'P 1'
#
loop_
_entity.id
_entity.type
_entity.pdbx_description
1 polymer ?
#
loop_
_entity_poly.entity_id
_entity_poly.type
_entity_poly.pdbx_seq_one_letter_code
_entity_poly.pdbx_strand_id
1 'polypeptide(L)'
;RTAAERAEAAPRAEREAEENELTLHLSRVDRAGLPAELAEELTDAEHRVVIARRVHNDAVRDTLRLRRRRKVRYFKLAGTAPLPEYFEFAEPEV
;
A
#
# COMPACT_ATOMS: atom_id res chain seq x y z
N ARG A 1 12.90 -13.74 3.50
CA ARG A 1 12.33 -14.22 4.79
C ARG A 1 12.34 -13.13 5.85
N THR A 2 13.49 -12.60 6.28
CA THR A 2 13.57 -11.55 7.32
C THR A 2 12.76 -10.28 7.00
N ALA A 3 12.72 -9.83 5.74
CA ALA A 3 11.88 -8.69 5.34
C ALA A 3 10.38 -8.97 5.47
N ALA A 4 9.94 -10.21 5.23
CA ALA A 4 8.54 -10.59 5.39
C ALA A 4 8.13 -10.60 6.87
N GLU A 5 8.97 -11.19 7.72
CA GLU A 5 8.77 -11.20 9.17
C GLU A 5 8.71 -9.77 9.76
N ARG A 6 9.55 -8.86 9.25
CA ARG A 6 9.49 -7.44 9.63
C ARG A 6 8.20 -6.77 9.18
N ALA A 7 7.80 -6.93 7.92
CA ALA A 7 6.55 -6.37 7.39
C ALA A 7 5.32 -6.85 8.19
N GLU A 8 5.26 -8.14 8.55
CA GLU A 8 4.18 -8.70 9.35
C GLU A 8 4.15 -8.14 10.79
N ALA A 9 5.31 -8.03 11.44
CA ALA A 9 5.43 -7.58 12.82
C ALA A 9 5.37 -6.06 13.00
N ALA A 10 5.57 -5.28 11.92
CA ALA A 10 5.70 -3.84 11.98
C ALA A 10 4.46 -3.15 12.60
N PRO A 11 4.65 -2.19 13.53
CA PRO A 11 3.58 -1.30 13.99
C PRO A 11 2.96 -0.51 12.84
N ARG A 12 1.72 -0.05 12.99
CA ARG A 12 0.96 0.58 11.89
C ARG A 12 1.69 1.76 11.22
N ALA A 13 2.45 2.54 11.99
CA ALA A 13 3.20 3.69 11.48
C ALA A 13 4.42 3.31 10.63
N GLU A 14 5.04 2.16 10.90
CA GLU A 14 6.25 1.67 10.21
C GLU A 14 5.93 0.64 9.12
N ARG A 15 4.71 0.09 9.16
CA ARG A 15 4.29 -1.02 8.29
C ARG A 15 4.41 -0.71 6.81
N GLU A 16 4.11 0.51 6.39
CA GLU A 16 4.26 0.93 5.00
C GLU A 16 5.71 0.81 4.51
N ALA A 17 6.68 1.29 5.29
CA ALA A 17 8.09 1.21 4.93
C ALA A 17 8.56 -0.25 4.85
N GLU A 18 8.18 -1.08 5.83
CA GLU A 18 8.56 -2.50 5.86
C GLU A 18 7.88 -3.33 4.76
N GLU A 19 6.62 -3.04 4.42
CA GLU A 19 5.91 -3.66 3.29
C GLU A 19 6.52 -3.23 1.93
N ASN A 20 6.99 -1.99 1.82
CA ASN A 20 7.68 -1.49 0.63
C ASN A 20 9.04 -2.17 0.44
N GLU A 21 9.82 -2.31 1.50
CA GLU A 21 11.07 -3.08 1.49
C GLU A 21 10.81 -4.54 1.07
N LEU A 22 9.77 -5.19 1.61
CA LEU A 22 9.38 -6.52 1.17
C LEU A 22 9.04 -6.57 -0.33
N THR A 23 8.28 -5.58 -0.82
CA THR A 23 7.92 -5.48 -2.24
C THR A 23 9.17 -5.36 -3.12
N LEU A 24 10.14 -4.53 -2.73
CA LEU A 24 11.43 -4.37 -3.43
C LEU A 24 12.28 -5.65 -3.39
N HIS A 25 12.23 -6.41 -2.31
CA HIS A 25 12.90 -7.70 -2.24
C HIS A 25 12.27 -8.73 -3.17
N LEU A 26 10.93 -8.76 -3.24
CA LEU A 26 10.19 -9.69 -4.11
C LEU A 26 10.35 -9.34 -5.59
N SER A 27 10.43 -8.06 -5.96
CA SER A 27 10.60 -7.64 -7.37
C SER A 27 11.93 -8.11 -7.98
N ARG A 28 12.94 -8.38 -7.14
CA ARG A 28 14.27 -8.88 -7.55
C ARG A 28 14.36 -10.40 -7.63
N VAL A 29 13.31 -11.13 -7.27
CA VAL A 29 13.30 -12.59 -7.33
C VAL A 29 13.26 -13.05 -8.79
N ASP A 30 14.17 -13.95 -9.16
CA ASP A 30 14.14 -14.60 -10.47
C ASP A 30 12.96 -15.58 -10.55
N ARG A 31 11.94 -15.19 -11.32
CA ARG A 31 10.71 -15.97 -11.50
C ARG A 31 10.92 -17.20 -12.38
N ALA A 32 11.91 -17.20 -13.26
CA ALA A 32 12.19 -18.34 -14.14
C ALA A 32 12.80 -19.52 -13.36
N GLY A 33 13.43 -19.25 -12.22
CA GLY A 33 13.96 -20.27 -11.31
C GLY A 33 12.94 -20.83 -10.30
N LEU A 34 11.72 -20.30 -10.26
CA LEU A 34 10.68 -20.75 -9.32
C LEU A 34 9.84 -21.90 -9.91
N PRO A 35 9.30 -22.78 -9.06
CA PRO A 35 8.18 -23.64 -9.44
C PRO A 35 7.03 -22.81 -10.03
N ALA A 36 6.40 -23.31 -11.10
CA ALA A 36 5.37 -22.58 -11.83
C ALA A 36 4.24 -22.06 -10.93
N GLU A 37 3.76 -22.89 -10.00
CA GLU A 37 2.71 -22.52 -9.04
C GLU A 37 3.11 -21.33 -8.16
N LEU A 38 4.37 -21.27 -7.69
CA LEU A 38 4.87 -20.16 -6.87
C LEU A 38 5.08 -18.89 -7.70
N ALA A 39 5.49 -19.02 -8.97
CA ALA A 39 5.64 -17.87 -9.86
C ALA A 39 4.28 -17.24 -10.20
N GLU A 40 3.25 -18.07 -10.43
CA GLU A 40 1.88 -17.61 -10.63
C GLU A 40 1.30 -16.97 -9.37
N GLU A 41 1.48 -17.60 -8.20
CA GLU A 41 1.01 -17.06 -6.93
C GLU A 41 1.65 -15.70 -6.62
N LEU A 42 2.96 -15.56 -6.84
CA LEU A 42 3.66 -14.29 -6.66
C LEU A 42 3.10 -13.21 -7.60
N THR A 43 2.88 -13.54 -8.87
CA THR A 43 2.34 -12.60 -9.86
C THR A 43 0.92 -12.15 -9.50
N ASP A 44 0.07 -13.08 -9.06
CA ASP A 44 -1.29 -12.76 -8.63
C ASP A 44 -1.29 -11.91 -7.35
N ALA A 45 -0.43 -12.22 -6.38
CA ALA A 45 -0.26 -11.42 -5.16
C ALA A 45 0.20 -9.98 -5.49
N GLU A 46 1.18 -9.81 -6.38
CA GLU A 46 1.64 -8.50 -6.84
C GLU A 46 0.50 -7.68 -7.48
N HIS A 47 -0.27 -8.29 -8.38
CA HIS A 47 -1.43 -7.63 -8.98
C HIS A 47 -2.45 -7.19 -7.94
N ARG A 48 -2.77 -8.05 -6.96
CA ARG A 48 -3.69 -7.71 -5.86
C ARG A 48 -3.19 -6.54 -5.02
N VAL A 49 -1.88 -6.49 -4.72
CA VAL A 49 -1.27 -5.38 -3.97
C VAL A 49 -1.35 -4.07 -4.74
N VAL A 50 -1.04 -4.07 -6.04
CA VAL A 50 -1.14 -2.87 -6.89
C VAL A 50 -2.56 -2.31 -6.90
N ILE A 51 -3.56 -3.19 -7.05
CA ILE A 51 -4.98 -2.79 -7.03
C ILE A 51 -5.34 -2.21 -5.65
N ALA A 52 -4.99 -2.90 -4.56
CA ALA A 52 -5.30 -2.46 -3.20
C ALA A 52 -4.73 -1.07 -2.89
N ARG A 53 -3.46 -0.83 -3.28
CA ARG A 53 -2.80 0.48 -3.10
C ARG A 53 -3.48 1.58 -3.90
N ARG A 54 -3.87 1.31 -5.16
CA ARG A 54 -4.64 2.28 -5.95
C ARG A 54 -5.98 2.62 -5.30
N VAL A 55 -6.74 1.61 -4.86
CA VAL A 55 -8.02 1.80 -4.17
C VAL A 55 -7.83 2.64 -2.89
N HIS A 56 -6.77 2.38 -2.12
CA HIS A 56 -6.45 3.17 -0.95
C HIS A 56 -6.20 4.64 -1.29
N ASN A 57 -5.33 4.91 -2.27
CA ASN A 57 -5.00 6.27 -2.69
C ASN A 57 -6.21 7.03 -3.27
N ASP A 58 -7.09 6.32 -3.97
CA ASP A 58 -8.35 6.89 -4.45
C ASP A 58 -9.26 7.29 -3.27
N ALA A 59 -9.37 6.45 -2.24
CA ALA A 59 -10.12 6.76 -1.03
C ALA A 59 -9.52 7.95 -0.25
N VAL A 60 -8.18 8.04 -0.15
CA VAL A 60 -7.46 9.19 0.43
C VAL A 60 -7.83 10.47 -0.33
N ARG A 61 -7.69 10.45 -1.66
CA ARG A 61 -8.01 11.59 -2.54
C ARG A 61 -9.45 12.04 -2.40
N ASP A 62 -10.40 11.11 -2.39
CA ASP A 62 -11.82 11.42 -2.29
C ASP A 62 -12.17 11.97 -0.90
N THR A 63 -11.54 11.45 0.16
CA THR A 63 -11.67 11.99 1.51
C THR A 63 -11.12 13.42 1.61
N LEU A 64 -9.95 13.69 1.04
CA LEU A 64 -9.36 15.02 1.00
C LEU A 64 -10.26 16.01 0.23
N ARG A 65 -10.80 15.60 -0.92
CA ARG A 65 -11.76 16.40 -1.69
C ARG A 65 -13.03 16.69 -0.90
N LEU A 66 -13.57 15.68 -0.19
CA LEU A 66 -14.77 15.83 0.62
C LEU A 66 -14.55 16.79 1.81
N ARG A 67 -13.42 16.66 2.52
CA ARG A 67 -13.06 17.53 3.66
C ARG A 67 -12.93 19.01 3.28
N ARG A 68 -12.59 19.31 2.02
CA ARG A 68 -12.51 20.70 1.52
C ARG A 68 -13.88 21.34 1.26
N ARG A 69 -14.98 20.56 1.21
CA ARG A 69 -16.32 21.11 0.93
C ARG A 69 -16.83 21.96 2.11
N ARG A 70 -17.43 23.11 1.78
CA ARG A 70 -17.93 24.08 2.78
C ARG A 70 -18.89 23.47 3.80
N LYS A 71 -19.84 22.64 3.36
CA LYS A 71 -20.80 21.97 4.26
C LYS A 71 -20.09 21.05 5.26
N VAL A 72 -19.12 20.25 4.81
CA VAL A 72 -18.33 19.35 5.66
C VAL A 72 -17.54 20.12 6.71
N ARG A 73 -16.93 21.26 6.33
CA ARG A 73 -16.21 22.14 7.26
C ARG A 73 -17.13 22.84 8.25
N TYR A 74 -18.25 23.39 7.78
CA TYR A 74 -19.20 24.15 8.60
C TYR A 74 -19.83 23.27 9.68
N PHE A 75 -20.26 22.06 9.31
CA PHE A 75 -20.83 21.09 10.24
C PHE A 75 -19.78 20.22 10.94
N LYS A 76 -18.47 20.47 10.73
CA LYS A 76 -17.36 19.71 11.30
C LYS A 76 -17.50 18.19 11.12
N LEU A 77 -18.01 17.73 9.98
CA LEU A 77 -18.35 16.32 9.73
C LEU A 77 -17.14 15.38 9.68
N ALA A 78 -15.93 15.91 9.57
CA ALA A 78 -14.69 15.12 9.68
C ALA A 78 -14.35 14.74 11.14
N GLY A 79 -14.98 15.38 12.14
CA GLY A 79 -14.74 15.12 13.55
C GLY A 79 -13.27 15.30 13.94
N THR A 80 -12.74 14.32 14.67
CA THR A 80 -11.34 14.24 15.14
C THR A 80 -10.46 13.35 14.26
N ALA A 81 -10.99 12.82 13.15
CA ALA A 81 -10.23 11.91 12.32
C ALA A 81 -9.02 12.63 11.70
N PRO A 82 -7.80 12.04 11.77
CA PRO A 82 -6.60 12.65 11.20
C PRO A 82 -6.76 12.86 9.69
N LEU A 83 -5.93 13.73 9.12
CA LEU A 83 -5.89 13.89 7.67
C LEU A 83 -5.35 12.58 7.07
N PRO A 84 -6.02 11.99 6.07
CA PRO A 84 -5.47 10.80 5.42
C PRO A 84 -4.24 11.19 4.60
N GLU A 85 -3.27 10.29 4.59
CA GLU A 85 -1.99 10.43 3.87
C GLU A 85 -1.97 9.44 2.71
N TYR A 86 -1.27 9.77 1.63
CA TYR A 86 -1.12 8.88 0.49
C TYR A 86 -0.08 7.82 0.79
N PHE A 87 -0.28 6.64 0.22
CA PHE A 87 0.73 5.59 0.25
C PHE A 87 1.79 5.87 -0.82
N GLU A 88 3.07 5.91 -0.44
CA GLU A 88 4.20 6.16 -1.33
C GLU A 88 4.70 4.88 -1.99
N PHE A 89 4.89 4.91 -3.32
CA PHE A 89 5.41 3.77 -4.06
C PHE A 89 6.94 3.76 -4.05
N ALA A 90 7.53 2.65 -3.63
CA ALA A 90 8.81 2.24 -4.18
C ALA A 90 8.53 1.58 -5.53
N GLU A 91 8.46 2.36 -6.61
CA GLU A 91 8.41 1.78 -7.96
C GLU A 91 9.75 1.08 -8.21
N PRO A 92 9.78 -0.26 -8.42
CA PRO A 92 11.00 -0.91 -8.88
C PRO A 92 11.30 -0.38 -10.29
N GLU A 93 12.50 0.17 -10.49
CA GLU A 93 12.99 0.53 -11.82
C GLU A 93 12.89 -0.71 -12.72
N VAL A 94 12.07 -0.59 -13.76
CA VAL A 94 11.78 -1.64 -14.74
C VAL A 94 12.98 -1.89 -15.63
#